data_AF-A8R8P8-F1
#
_entry.id   AF-A8R8P8-F1
#
_cell.length_a   1.000
_cell.length_b   1.000
_cell.length_c   1.000
_cell.angle_alpha   90.00
_cell.angle_beta   90.00
_cell.angle_gamma   90.00
#
_symmetry.space_group_name_H-M   'P 1'
#
loop_
_entity.id
_entity.type
_entity.pdbx_description
1 polymer ?
#
loop_
_entity_poly.entity_id
_entity_poly.type
_entity_poly.pdbx_seq_one_letter_code
_entity_poly.pdbx_strand_id
1 'polypeptide(L)'
;MFRSKLIFKDTTPDDVLERLKKEVAEGFQTRCGTVIGKENGKYEVVYETDDFSRYSLGITNLTDNKRLVDNLAFWDWNDTEAPDEYTDILEDMKTWTC
;
A
#
# COMPACT_ATOMS: atom_id res chain seq x y z
N MET A 1 -6.66 11.97 8.54
CA MET A 1 -6.44 10.50 8.65
C MET A 1 -5.86 10.00 7.33
N PHE A 2 -4.72 9.31 7.36
CA PHE A 2 -4.06 8.82 6.15
C PHE A 2 -4.59 7.45 5.76
N ARG A 3 -4.81 7.24 4.46
CA ARG A 3 -5.26 5.97 3.91
C ARG A 3 -4.39 5.52 2.74
N SER A 4 -4.10 4.23 2.71
CA SER A 4 -3.45 3.52 1.61
C SER A 4 -4.39 2.47 1.07
N LYS A 5 -4.72 2.53 -0.22
CA LYS A 5 -5.54 1.53 -0.90
C LYS A 5 -4.70 0.80 -1.92
N LEU A 6 -4.54 -0.52 -1.75
CA LEU A 6 -3.81 -1.37 -2.66
C LEU A 6 -4.78 -2.33 -3.35
N ILE A 7 -4.75 -2.37 -4.68
CA ILE A 7 -5.51 -3.32 -5.49
C ILE A 7 -4.53 -4.20 -6.26
N PHE A 8 -4.63 -5.51 -6.05
CA PHE A 8 -3.86 -6.52 -6.76
C PHE A 8 -4.48 -6.82 -8.12
N LYS A 9 -3.67 -7.25 -9.08
CA LYS A 9 -4.16 -7.73 -10.38
C LYS A 9 -5.07 -8.93 -10.18
N ASP A 10 -6.20 -8.98 -10.91
CA ASP A 10 -7.16 -10.08 -10.85
C ASP A 10 -6.60 -11.40 -11.38
N THR A 11 -5.55 -11.32 -12.21
CA THR A 11 -4.77 -12.45 -12.71
C THR A 11 -3.80 -13.05 -11.68
N THR A 12 -3.62 -12.44 -10.51
CA THR A 12 -2.70 -12.93 -9.49
C THR A 12 -3.23 -14.23 -8.86
N PRO A 13 -2.46 -15.33 -8.87
CA PRO A 13 -2.86 -16.59 -8.24
C PRO A 13 -3.09 -16.46 -6.74
N ASP A 14 -3.99 -17.26 -6.18
CA ASP A 14 -4.44 -17.14 -4.78
C ASP A 14 -3.30 -17.32 -3.77
N ASP A 15 -2.41 -18.28 -3.99
CA ASP A 15 -1.23 -18.53 -3.15
C ASP A 15 -0.22 -17.37 -3.20
N VAL A 16 -0.12 -16.70 -4.36
CA VAL A 16 0.70 -15.50 -4.53
C VAL A 16 0.04 -14.32 -3.84
N LEU A 17 -1.27 -14.15 -4.00
CA LEU A 17 -2.07 -13.08 -3.41
C LEU A 17 -2.00 -13.09 -1.88
N GLU A 18 -2.15 -14.26 -1.26
CA GLU A 18 -2.03 -14.41 0.21
C GLU A 18 -0.63 -14.00 0.71
N ARG A 19 0.42 -14.39 -0.01
CA ARG A 19 1.80 -13.98 0.31
C ARG A 19 1.98 -12.47 0.16
N LEU A 20 1.49 -11.88 -0.92
CA LEU A 20 1.59 -10.45 -1.16
C LEU A 20 0.85 -9.64 -0.08
N LYS A 21 -0.37 -10.05 0.30
CA LYS A 21 -1.11 -9.42 1.41
C LYS A 21 -0.35 -9.48 2.73
N LYS A 22 0.34 -10.60 3.01
CA LYS A 22 1.23 -10.72 4.18
C LYS A 22 2.41 -9.76 4.09
N GLU A 23 3.06 -9.66 2.92
CA GLU A 23 4.15 -8.71 2.67
C GLU A 23 3.68 -7.24 2.88
N VAL A 24 2.46 -6.89 2.44
CA VAL A 24 1.86 -5.57 2.70
C VAL A 24 1.69 -5.34 4.20
N ALA A 25 1.10 -6.31 4.91
CA ALA A 25 0.90 -6.20 6.35
C ALA A 25 2.23 -6.07 7.13
N GLU A 26 3.29 -6.75 6.69
CA GLU A 26 4.63 -6.65 7.27
C GLU A 26 5.28 -5.29 6.98
N GLY A 27 5.10 -4.72 5.77
CA GLY A 27 5.64 -3.38 5.46
C GLY A 27 5.07 -2.28 6.36
N PHE A 28 3.80 -2.41 6.76
CA PHE A 28 3.13 -1.52 7.72
C PHE A 28 3.38 -1.87 9.20
N GLN A 29 4.19 -2.90 9.49
CA GLN A 29 4.73 -3.16 10.83
C GLN A 29 6.10 -2.51 10.95
N THR A 30 6.13 -1.31 11.53
CA THR A 30 7.35 -0.52 11.64
C THR A 30 7.77 -0.35 13.10
N ARG A 31 8.99 0.17 13.32
CA ARG A 31 9.44 0.59 14.66
C ARG A 31 8.55 1.68 15.28
N CYS A 32 7.80 2.42 14.46
CA CYS A 32 6.87 3.46 14.90
C CYS A 32 5.50 2.88 15.30
N GLY A 33 5.26 1.59 15.04
CA GLY A 33 4.02 0.88 15.33
C GLY A 33 3.48 0.13 14.10
N THR A 34 2.35 -0.52 14.30
CA THR A 34 1.65 -1.31 13.28
C THR A 34 0.42 -0.56 12.78
N VAL A 35 0.25 -0.44 11.47
CA VAL A 35 -1.02 -0.05 10.85
C VAL A 35 -1.79 -1.31 10.47
N ILE A 36 -3.00 -1.48 11.02
CA ILE A 36 -3.82 -2.67 10.76
C ILE A 36 -4.63 -2.43 9.49
N GLY A 37 -4.38 -3.25 8.48
CA GLY A 37 -5.15 -3.24 7.24
C GLY A 37 -6.45 -4.01 7.37
N LYS A 38 -7.41 -3.66 6.51
CA LYS A 38 -8.67 -4.37 6.31
C LYS A 38 -8.75 -4.85 4.87
N GLU A 39 -9.11 -6.11 4.68
CA GLU A 39 -9.46 -6.61 3.35
C GLU A 39 -10.81 -6.04 2.91
N ASN A 40 -10.87 -5.54 1.67
CA ASN A 40 -12.07 -5.00 1.08
C ASN A 40 -12.43 -5.74 -0.21
N GLY A 41 -12.50 -7.07 -0.11
CA GLY A 41 -12.65 -7.98 -1.24
C GLY A 41 -11.40 -8.81 -1.47
N LYS A 42 -11.46 -9.70 -2.47
CA LYS A 42 -10.37 -10.66 -2.73
C LYS A 42 -9.04 -9.98 -3.02
N TYR A 43 -9.05 -8.98 -3.91
CA TYR A 43 -7.86 -8.33 -4.43
C TYR A 43 -7.60 -6.94 -3.84
N GLU A 44 -8.28 -6.55 -2.76
CA GLU A 44 -8.17 -5.20 -2.21
C GLU A 44 -7.84 -5.24 -0.71
N VAL A 45 -6.87 -4.42 -0.32
CA VAL A 45 -6.54 -4.15 1.08
C VAL A 45 -6.42 -2.64 1.32
N VAL A 46 -6.91 -2.20 2.47
CA VAL A 46 -6.96 -0.79 2.86
C VAL A 46 -6.32 -0.62 4.23
N TYR A 47 -5.40 0.34 4.36
CA TYR A 47 -4.73 0.68 5.61
C TYR A 47 -5.04 2.12 5.97
N GLU A 48 -5.44 2.37 7.22
CA GLU A 48 -5.82 3.69 7.71
C GLU A 48 -5.10 4.01 9.03
N THR A 49 -4.58 5.23 9.18
CA THR A 49 -3.91 5.68 10.41
C THR A 49 -3.90 7.20 10.53
N ASP A 50 -3.90 7.71 11.76
CA ASP A 50 -3.71 9.14 12.03
C ASP A 50 -2.23 9.54 12.18
N ASP A 51 -1.30 8.57 12.10
CA ASP A 51 0.13 8.79 12.27
C ASP A 51 0.87 8.76 10.92
N PHE A 52 1.21 9.95 10.42
CA PHE A 52 1.95 10.13 9.16
C PHE A 52 3.32 9.43 9.16
N SER A 53 3.99 9.35 10.31
CA SER A 53 5.33 8.74 10.39
C SER A 53 5.26 7.23 10.23
N ARG A 54 4.25 6.58 10.82
CA ARG A 54 4.00 5.15 10.61
C ARG A 54 3.60 4.86 9.16
N TYR A 55 2.76 5.74 8.63
CA TYR A 55 2.27 5.63 7.27
C TYR A 55 3.41 5.72 6.25
N SER A 56 4.19 6.80 6.28
CA SER A 56 5.27 7.07 5.31
C SER A 56 6.33 5.96 5.30
N LEU A 57 6.72 5.45 6.47
CA LEU A 57 7.64 4.30 6.56
C LEU A 57 7.05 3.04 5.92
N GLY A 58 5.75 2.80 6.12
CA GLY A 58 5.05 1.69 5.48
C GLY A 58 5.08 1.79 3.95
N ILE A 59 4.80 2.98 3.41
CA ILE A 59 4.90 3.22 1.96
C ILE A 59 6.31 2.96 1.45
N THR A 60 7.34 3.52 2.08
CA THR A 60 8.74 3.30 1.69
C THR A 60 9.13 1.82 1.68
N ASN A 61 8.76 1.06 2.72
CA ASN A 61 9.06 -0.38 2.78
C ASN A 61 8.41 -1.16 1.63
N LEU A 62 7.22 -0.74 1.21
CA LEU A 62 6.45 -1.43 0.18
C LEU A 62 6.88 -1.02 -1.24
N THR A 63 7.29 0.23 -1.46
CA THR A 63 7.82 0.69 -2.76
C THR A 63 9.12 -0.02 -3.14
N ASP A 64 9.93 -0.43 -2.15
CA ASP A 64 11.16 -1.19 -2.39
C ASP A 64 10.90 -2.67 -2.74
N ASN A 65 9.69 -3.18 -2.47
CA ASN A 65 9.31 -4.54 -2.82
C ASN A 65 8.83 -4.61 -4.27
N LYS A 66 9.77 -4.79 -5.20
CA LYS A 66 9.48 -4.90 -6.64
C LYS A 66 8.44 -5.97 -6.97
N ARG A 67 8.46 -7.12 -6.29
CA ARG A 67 7.50 -8.21 -6.54
C ARG A 67 6.07 -7.76 -6.20
N LEU A 68 5.91 -7.07 -5.08
CA LEU A 68 4.64 -6.49 -4.69
C LEU A 68 4.17 -5.48 -5.73
N VAL A 69 5.02 -4.49 -6.04
CA VAL A 69 4.71 -3.41 -6.99
C VAL A 69 4.30 -3.97 -8.36
N ASP A 70 5.02 -4.97 -8.86
CA ASP A 70 4.72 -5.62 -10.16
C ASP A 70 3.37 -6.36 -10.16
N ASN A 71 2.80 -6.70 -9.00
CA ASN A 71 1.50 -7.37 -8.86
C ASN A 71 0.36 -6.42 -8.48
N LEU A 72 0.63 -5.14 -8.26
CA LEU A 72 -0.40 -4.14 -8.04
C LEU A 72 -0.98 -3.68 -9.38
N ALA A 73 -2.30 -3.61 -9.44
CA ALA A 73 -3.02 -2.91 -10.50
C ALA A 73 -3.14 -1.41 -10.19
N PHE A 74 -3.18 -1.08 -8.90
CA PHE A 74 -3.45 0.27 -8.42
C PHE A 74 -2.96 0.44 -6.97
N TRP A 75 -2.42 1.62 -6.66
CA TRP A 75 -2.02 1.97 -5.30
C TRP A 75 -2.20 3.46 -5.04
N ASP A 76 -3.18 3.78 -4.21
CA ASP A 76 -3.46 5.16 -3.81
C ASP A 76 -2.97 5.48 -2.42
N TRP A 77 -2.52 6.72 -2.29
CA TRP A 77 -2.49 7.47 -1.06
C TRP A 77 -3.50 8.62 -1.08
N ASN A 78 -4.20 8.80 0.03
CA ASN A 78 -4.92 10.03 0.33
C ASN A 78 -4.86 10.39 1.82
N ASP A 79 -4.82 11.69 2.12
CA ASP A 79 -5.27 12.20 3.41
C ASP A 79 -6.79 12.41 3.34
N THR A 80 -7.56 11.70 4.17
CA THR A 80 -9.01 11.85 4.17
C THR A 80 -9.46 13.22 4.70
N GLU A 81 -8.58 13.97 5.36
CA GLU A 81 -8.85 15.35 5.79
C GLU A 81 -8.53 16.39 4.72
N ALA A 82 -7.73 16.02 3.71
CA ALA A 82 -7.41 16.79 2.52
C ALA A 82 -7.56 15.89 1.28
N PRO A 83 -8.79 15.54 0.88
CA PRO A 83 -9.03 14.54 -0.18
C PRO A 83 -8.56 14.98 -1.57
N ASP A 84 -8.24 16.27 -1.74
CA ASP A 84 -7.57 16.82 -2.92
C ASP A 84 -6.06 16.53 -2.94
N GLU A 85 -5.46 16.19 -1.80
CA GLU A 85 -4.10 15.65 -1.68
C GLU A 85 -4.10 14.13 -1.91
N TYR A 86 -4.35 13.78 -3.17
CA TYR A 86 -4.31 12.41 -3.68
C TYR A 86 -2.98 12.15 -4.38
N THR A 87 -2.43 10.93 -4.24
CA THR A 87 -1.28 10.49 -5.06
C THR A 87 -1.45 9.03 -5.47
N ASP A 88 -1.35 8.77 -6.77
CA ASP A 88 -1.12 7.42 -7.29
C ASP A 88 0.36 7.08 -7.11
N ILE A 89 0.64 6.19 -6.16
CA ILE A 89 2.01 5.82 -5.80
C ILE A 89 2.68 5.06 -6.95
N LEU A 90 1.95 4.25 -7.71
CA LEU A 90 2.53 3.52 -8.85
C LEU A 90 2.90 4.47 -9.99
N GLU A 91 2.15 5.55 -10.19
CA GLU A 91 2.50 6.60 -11.14
C GLU A 91 3.72 7.40 -10.66
N ASP A 92 3.73 7.85 -9.41
CA ASP A 92 4.84 8.63 -8.85
C ASP A 92 6.17 7.87 -8.90
N MET A 93 6.16 6.57 -8.57
CA MET A 93 7.35 5.71 -8.66
C MET A 93 7.98 5.65 -10.06
N LYS A 94 7.21 5.84 -11.14
CA LYS A 94 7.77 5.86 -12.50
C LYS A 94 8.65 7.09 -12.72
N THR A 95 8.40 8.17 -12.00
CA THR A 95 9.18 9.41 -12.12
C THR A 95 10.52 9.34 -11.38
N TRP A 96 10.67 8.41 -10.42
CA TRP A 96 11.89 8.26 -9.60
C TRP A 96 13.05 7.55 -10.31
N THR A 97 12.85 7.02 -11.52
CA THR A 97 13.88 6.24 -12.25
C THR A 97 14.71 7.08 -13.25
N CYS A 98 14.98 8.35 -12.92
CA CYS A 98 15.86 9.23 -13.71
C CYS A 98 17.35 8.90 -13.51
#